data_AF-A0ABC9U9K4-F1
#
_entry.id   AF-A0ABC9U9K4-F1
#
_cell.length_a   1.000
_cell.length_b   1.000
_cell.length_c   1.000
_cell.angle_alpha   90.00
_cell.angle_beta   90.00
_cell.angle_gamma   90.00
#
_symmetry.space_group_name_H-M   'P 1'
#
loop_
_entity.id
_entity.type
_entity.pdbx_description
1 polymer ?
#
loop_
_entity_poly.entity_id
_entity_poly.type
_entity_poly.pdbx_seq_one_letter_code
_entity_poly.pdbx_strand_id
1 'polypeptide(L)'
;MARPIATHDNTFTKAYLQQHCGDLLSFDGQGDLSGWLDDVLTGAGRLSESMASNTKPVSPYLILTQLLTHDTLTVSAVQESLSRKRVALGEPMVSTRYARYVYAAVVSASKSVQYHASKAGS
;
A
#
# COMPACT_ATOMS: atom_id res chain seq x y z
N MET A 1 -14.73 24.90 -8.08
CA MET A 1 -15.12 23.48 -7.94
C MET A 1 -13.96 22.72 -7.32
N ALA A 2 -14.16 22.11 -6.14
CA ALA A 2 -13.14 21.28 -5.52
C ALA A 2 -12.96 19.98 -6.33
N ARG A 3 -11.72 19.54 -6.58
CA ARG A 3 -11.47 18.24 -7.21
C ARG A 3 -12.05 17.13 -6.30
N PRO A 4 -12.73 16.11 -6.85
CA PRO A 4 -13.21 14.98 -6.07
C PRO A 4 -12.04 14.29 -5.36
N ILE A 5 -12.29 13.84 -4.13
CA ILE A 5 -11.31 13.09 -3.34
C ILE A 5 -11.02 11.79 -4.08
N ALA A 6 -9.76 11.55 -4.41
CA ALA A 6 -9.34 10.28 -4.98
C ALA A 6 -9.58 9.16 -3.96
N THR A 7 -10.41 8.20 -4.33
CA THR A 7 -10.81 7.03 -3.54
C THR A 7 -10.53 5.77 -4.37
N HIS A 8 -10.10 4.70 -3.72
CA HIS A 8 -9.92 3.39 -4.36
C HIS A 8 -10.43 2.29 -3.44
N ASP A 9 -11.28 1.42 -3.98
CA ASP A 9 -11.82 0.26 -3.25
C ASP A 9 -10.76 -0.85 -3.19
N ASN A 10 -10.41 -1.24 -1.96
CA ASN A 10 -9.38 -2.21 -1.64
C ASN A 10 -9.96 -3.44 -0.91
N THR A 11 -11.29 -3.53 -0.76
CA THR A 11 -11.97 -4.63 -0.04
C THR A 11 -11.59 -6.01 -0.57
N PHE A 12 -11.71 -6.22 -1.89
CA PHE A 12 -11.33 -7.47 -2.55
C PHE A 12 -9.86 -7.82 -2.30
N THR A 13 -8.97 -6.85 -2.53
CA THR A 13 -7.52 -7.05 -2.40
C THR A 13 -7.15 -7.44 -0.99
N LYS A 14 -7.69 -6.74 0.01
CA LYS A 14 -7.45 -7.05 1.42
C LYS A 14 -7.93 -8.46 1.76
N ALA A 15 -9.16 -8.83 1.38
CA ALA A 15 -9.69 -10.17 1.63
C ALA A 15 -8.83 -11.25 0.96
N TYR A 16 -8.44 -11.04 -0.30
CA TYR A 16 -7.56 -11.95 -1.04
C TYR A 16 -6.20 -12.13 -0.35
N LEU A 17 -5.54 -11.04 0.06
CA LEU A 17 -4.26 -11.10 0.76
C LEU A 17 -4.40 -11.76 2.15
N GLN A 18 -5.48 -11.52 2.87
CA GLN A 18 -5.73 -12.18 4.16
C GLN A 18 -5.95 -13.69 3.99
N GLN A 19 -6.66 -14.10 2.95
CA GLN A 19 -6.96 -15.50 2.66
C GLN A 19 -5.74 -16.29 2.14
N HIS A 20 -4.95 -15.68 1.24
CA HIS A 20 -3.88 -16.37 0.52
C HIS A 20 -2.48 -16.07 1.05
N CYS A 21 -2.33 -15.02 1.86
CA CYS A 21 -1.06 -14.59 2.44
C CYS A 21 -1.16 -14.41 3.96
N GLY A 22 -2.27 -14.81 4.60
CA GLY A 22 -2.48 -14.71 6.04
C GLY A 22 -1.37 -15.38 6.86
N ASP A 23 -0.90 -16.55 6.43
CA ASP A 23 0.17 -17.28 7.13
C ASP A 23 1.55 -16.62 6.96
N LEU A 24 1.80 -15.96 5.82
CA LEU A 24 3.04 -15.21 5.54
C LEU A 24 3.20 -13.98 6.45
N LEU A 25 2.11 -13.52 7.06
CA LEU A 25 2.05 -12.37 7.96
C LEU A 25 2.22 -12.76 9.44
N SER A 26 2.44 -14.05 9.73
CA SER A 26 2.57 -14.59 11.08
C SER A 26 3.92 -14.23 11.72
N PHE A 27 3.87 -13.16 12.51
CA PHE A 27 4.59 -12.87 13.77
C PHE A 27 6.11 -12.80 13.88
N ASP A 28 6.94 -12.88 12.83
CA ASP A 28 8.38 -12.57 13.03
C ASP A 28 9.09 -11.89 11.85
N GLY A 29 8.35 -11.29 10.89
CA GLY A 29 8.96 -10.51 9.80
C GLY A 29 9.96 -11.29 8.92
N GLN A 30 10.00 -12.62 9.07
CA GLN A 30 10.85 -13.58 8.36
C GLN A 30 10.04 -14.56 7.49
N GLY A 31 8.73 -14.36 7.35
CA GLY A 31 7.95 -15.08 6.36
C GLY A 31 8.33 -14.59 4.96
N ASP A 32 9.01 -15.42 4.18
CA ASP A 32 9.31 -15.13 2.78
C ASP A 32 8.00 -14.83 2.05
N LEU A 33 7.81 -13.57 1.63
CA LEU A 33 6.69 -13.22 0.77
C LEU A 33 6.74 -14.11 -0.47
N SER A 34 5.60 -14.63 -0.90
CA SER A 34 5.53 -15.33 -2.19
C SER A 34 6.14 -14.42 -3.28
N GLY A 35 7.06 -14.94 -4.08
CA GLY A 35 7.88 -14.11 -4.99
C GLY A 35 7.08 -13.16 -5.88
N TRP A 36 5.91 -13.59 -6.37
CA TRP A 36 5.02 -12.74 -7.16
C TRP A 36 4.52 -11.49 -6.39
N LEU A 37 4.25 -11.63 -5.09
CA LEU A 37 3.77 -10.53 -4.25
C LEU A 37 4.91 -9.57 -3.95
N ASP A 38 6.12 -10.08 -3.68
CA ASP A 38 7.30 -9.22 -3.50
C ASP A 38 7.60 -8.41 -4.77
N ASP A 39 7.52 -9.03 -5.94
CA ASP A 39 7.67 -8.35 -7.23
C ASP A 39 6.63 -7.23 -7.42
N VAL A 40 5.37 -7.50 -7.09
CA VAL A 40 4.29 -6.49 -7.17
C VAL A 40 4.55 -5.32 -6.23
N LEU A 41 4.90 -5.57 -4.98
CA LEU A 41 5.12 -4.53 -3.98
C LEU A 41 6.39 -3.72 -4.28
N THR A 42 7.48 -4.40 -4.66
CA THR A 42 8.74 -3.76 -5.05
C THR A 42 8.57 -2.92 -6.32
N GLY A 43 7.84 -3.44 -7.32
CA GLY A 43 7.50 -2.70 -8.53
C GLY A 43 6.67 -1.45 -8.22
N ALA A 44 5.63 -1.59 -7.40
CA ALA A 44 4.77 -0.47 -7.01
C ALA A 44 5.53 0.62 -6.24
N GLY A 45 6.42 0.24 -5.33
CA GLY A 45 7.22 1.17 -4.52
C GLY A 45 8.31 1.92 -5.29
N ARG A 46 8.74 1.40 -6.45
CA ARG A 46 9.77 2.00 -7.31
C ARG A 46 9.20 2.84 -8.46
N LEU A 47 8.01 2.49 -8.96
CA LEU A 47 7.46 3.06 -10.20
C LEU A 47 6.50 4.24 -9.99
N SER A 48 6.09 4.55 -8.76
CA SER A 48 5.41 5.82 -8.48
C SER A 48 6.42 6.97 -8.72
N GLU A 49 6.19 7.76 -9.77
CA GLU A 49 7.00 8.92 -10.21
C GLU A 49 8.39 8.61 -10.80
N SER A 50 8.42 7.62 -11.72
CA SER A 50 9.52 7.32 -12.64
C SER A 50 10.28 8.56 -13.17
N MET A 51 11.61 8.52 -12.98
CA MET A 51 12.71 9.31 -13.54
C MET A 51 13.01 10.72 -13.02
N ALA A 52 12.04 11.51 -12.53
CA ALA A 52 12.30 12.91 -12.14
C ALA A 52 12.33 13.17 -10.62
N SER A 53 11.73 12.30 -9.80
CA SER A 53 11.61 12.48 -8.35
C SER A 53 12.70 11.68 -7.63
N ASN A 54 13.62 12.37 -6.95
CA ASN A 54 14.64 11.81 -6.03
C ASN A 54 14.02 11.23 -4.73
N THR A 55 12.77 10.78 -4.77
CA THR A 55 12.08 10.20 -3.62
C THR A 55 12.56 8.77 -3.43
N LYS A 56 13.03 8.45 -2.21
CA LYS A 56 13.36 7.08 -1.83
C LYS A 56 12.14 6.17 -2.13
N PRO A 57 12.36 4.95 -2.65
CA PRO A 57 11.27 4.00 -2.90
C PRO A 57 10.42 3.78 -1.65
N VAL A 58 9.11 3.58 -1.83
CA VAL A 58 8.24 3.17 -0.73
C VAL A 58 8.58 1.72 -0.36
N SER A 59 8.77 1.46 0.93
CA SER A 59 9.04 0.10 1.42
C SER A 59 7.88 -0.85 1.06
N PRO A 60 8.16 -2.06 0.51
CA PRO A 60 7.15 -3.09 0.26
C PRO A 60 6.29 -3.40 1.49
N TYR A 61 6.93 -3.47 2.67
CA TYR A 61 6.24 -3.71 3.94
C TYR A 61 5.23 -2.61 4.28
N LEU A 62 5.58 -1.35 4.01
CA LEU A 62 4.69 -0.21 4.22
C LEU A 62 3.49 -0.31 3.27
N ILE A 63 3.71 -0.66 2.01
CA ILE A 63 2.64 -0.86 1.02
C ILE A 63 1.69 -1.98 1.49
N LEU A 64 2.25 -3.14 1.86
CA LEU A 64 1.48 -4.28 2.34
C LEU A 64 0.66 -3.94 3.59
N THR A 65 1.26 -3.23 4.55
CA THR A 65 0.55 -2.76 5.75
C THR A 65 -0.66 -1.91 5.40
N GLN A 66 -0.53 -0.98 4.44
CA GLN A 66 -1.65 -0.15 4.00
C GLN A 66 -2.75 -0.97 3.31
N LEU A 67 -2.37 -1.95 2.45
CA LEU A 67 -3.33 -2.86 1.80
C LEU A 67 -4.12 -3.70 2.79
N LEU A 68 -3.52 -4.10 3.91
CA LEU A 68 -4.18 -4.92 4.93
C LEU A 68 -4.99 -4.08 5.94
N THR A 69 -4.67 -2.80 6.09
CA THR A 69 -5.31 -1.92 7.07
C THR A 69 -6.63 -1.36 6.54
N HIS A 70 -6.69 -0.97 5.27
CA HIS A 70 -7.78 -0.14 4.74
C HIS A 70 -8.68 -0.89 3.75
N ASP A 71 -10.00 -0.84 3.97
CA ASP A 71 -10.99 -1.31 2.98
C ASP A 71 -11.15 -0.30 1.84
N THR A 72 -11.05 0.99 2.15
CA THR A 72 -11.06 2.08 1.17
C THR A 72 -9.80 2.92 1.33
N LEU A 73 -9.04 3.06 0.24
CA LEU A 73 -7.83 3.87 0.21
C LEU A 73 -8.18 5.32 -0.13
N THR A 74 -7.71 6.23 0.72
CA THR A 74 -7.72 7.67 0.48
C THR A 74 -6.39 8.28 0.94
N VAL A 75 -6.04 9.44 0.40
CA VAL A 75 -4.82 10.16 0.82
C VAL A 75 -4.85 10.47 2.32
N SER A 76 -6.01 10.87 2.86
CA SER A 76 -6.17 11.16 4.30
C SER A 76 -6.01 9.92 5.16
N ALA A 77 -6.66 8.80 4.79
CA ALA A 77 -6.53 7.55 5.53
C ALA A 77 -5.07 7.04 5.57
N VAL A 78 -4.37 7.12 4.42
CA VAL A 78 -2.94 6.79 4.35
C VAL A 78 -2.11 7.74 5.21
N GLN A 79 -2.37 9.05 5.15
CA GLN A 79 -1.65 10.05 5.95
C GLN A 79 -1.82 9.81 7.46
N GLU A 80 -3.05 9.54 7.89
CA GLU A 80 -3.40 9.21 9.28
C GLU A 80 -2.72 7.91 9.73
N SER A 81 -2.78 6.86 8.89
CA SER A 81 -2.13 5.58 9.20
C SER A 81 -0.63 5.73 9.37
N LEU A 82 0.04 6.45 8.46
CA LEU A 82 1.49 6.70 8.53
C LEU A 82 1.87 7.56 9.74
N SER A 83 0.99 8.49 10.12
CA SER A 83 1.25 9.45 11.18
C SER A 83 0.87 8.93 12.57
N ARG A 84 0.19 7.78 12.69
CA ARG A 84 -0.36 7.28 13.96
C ARG A 84 0.66 7.27 15.11
N LYS A 85 1.85 6.70 14.88
CA LYS A 85 2.92 6.68 15.89
C LYS A 85 3.51 8.07 16.15
N ARG A 86 3.69 8.88 15.10
CA ARG A 86 4.23 10.26 15.19
C ARG A 86 3.33 11.13 16.07
N VAL A 87 2.03 11.14 15.76
CA VAL A 87 1.03 11.93 16.49
C VAL A 87 0.93 11.47 17.94
N ALA A 88 0.99 10.17 18.21
CA ALA A 88 1.02 9.64 19.59
C ALA A 88 2.25 10.10 20.39
N LEU A 89 3.36 10.41 19.72
CA LEU A 89 4.59 10.97 20.31
C LEU A 89 4.60 12.51 20.29
N GLY A 90 3.52 13.17 19.86
CA GLY A 90 3.45 14.64 19.76
C GLY A 90 4.16 15.22 18.52
N GLU A 91 4.62 14.39 17.58
CA GLU A 91 5.24 14.83 16.34
C GLU A 91 4.20 15.25 15.28
N PRO A 92 4.56 16.15 14.35
CA PRO A 92 3.69 16.50 13.23
C PRO A 92 3.42 15.29 12.31
N MET A 93 2.24 15.31 11.67
CA MET A 93 1.86 14.36 10.64
C MET A 93 2.84 14.38 9.47
N VAL A 94 2.92 13.26 8.75
CA VAL A 94 3.67 13.22 7.49
C VAL A 94 3.07 14.19 6.48
N SER A 95 3.89 14.72 5.57
CA SER A 95 3.41 15.69 4.59
C SER A 95 2.36 15.09 3.66
N THR A 96 1.38 15.90 3.25
CA THR A 96 0.35 15.47 2.28
C THR A 96 0.97 15.04 0.95
N ARG A 97 2.09 15.65 0.54
CA ARG A 97 2.83 15.22 -0.66
C ARG A 97 3.32 13.79 -0.53
N TYR A 98 3.92 13.44 0.61
CA TYR A 98 4.37 12.07 0.87
C TYR A 98 3.19 11.09 0.98
N ALA A 99 2.10 11.48 1.63
CA ALA A 99 0.91 10.64 1.70
C ALA A 99 0.29 10.35 0.32
N ARG A 100 0.28 11.33 -0.60
CA ARG A 100 -0.16 11.14 -2.00
C ARG A 100 0.74 10.16 -2.74
N TYR A 101 2.04 10.25 -2.52
CA TYR A 101 3.02 9.35 -3.11
C TYR A 101 2.80 7.91 -2.67
N VAL A 102 2.68 7.68 -1.36
CA VAL A 102 2.37 6.35 -0.81
C VAL A 102 1.01 5.86 -1.29
N TYR A 103 -0.02 6.71 -1.27
CA TYR A 103 -1.34 6.37 -1.80
C TYR A 103 -1.28 5.85 -3.24
N ALA A 104 -0.53 6.52 -4.13
CA ALA A 104 -0.39 6.09 -5.52
C ALA A 104 0.29 4.71 -5.62
N ALA A 105 1.33 4.45 -4.83
CA ALA A 105 2.00 3.15 -4.78
C ALA A 105 1.06 2.04 -4.28
N VAL A 106 0.29 2.29 -3.22
CA VAL A 106 -0.65 1.33 -2.65
C VAL A 106 -1.79 1.02 -3.63
N VAL A 107 -2.34 2.03 -4.31
CA VAL A 107 -3.37 1.83 -5.34
C VAL A 107 -2.82 1.01 -6.51
N SER A 108 -1.58 1.28 -6.94
CA SER A 108 -0.92 0.50 -8.01
C SER A 108 -0.79 -0.97 -7.61
N ALA A 109 -0.27 -1.24 -6.40
CA ALA A 109 -0.16 -2.60 -5.87
C ALA A 109 -1.53 -3.29 -5.77
N SER A 110 -2.56 -2.58 -5.29
CA SER A 110 -3.92 -3.12 -5.18
C SER A 110 -4.47 -3.60 -6.52
N LYS A 111 -4.30 -2.81 -7.58
CA LYS A 111 -4.71 -3.20 -8.95
C LYS A 111 -3.91 -4.38 -9.48
N SER A 112 -2.61 -4.44 -9.23
CA SER A 112 -1.76 -5.56 -9.66
C SER A 112 -2.14 -6.86 -8.95
N VAL A 113 -2.47 -6.81 -7.66
CA VAL A 113 -2.98 -7.99 -6.92
C VAL A 113 -4.33 -8.44 -7.49
N GLN A 114 -5.25 -7.51 -7.78
CA GLN A 114 -6.53 -7.83 -8.42
C GLN A 114 -6.33 -8.51 -9.78
N TYR A 115 -5.41 -7.99 -10.60
CA TYR A 115 -5.07 -8.58 -11.88
C TYR A 115 -4.50 -10.00 -11.72
N HIS A 116 -3.57 -10.19 -10.80
CA HIS A 116 -3.00 -11.51 -10.50
C HIS A 116 -4.07 -12.50 -10.04
N ALA A 117 -4.93 -12.09 -9.10
CA ALA A 117 -6.03 -12.91 -8.60
C ALA A 117 -7.00 -13.33 -9.73
N SER A 118 -7.31 -12.40 -10.65
CA SER A 118 -8.18 -12.69 -11.80
C SER A 118 -7.58 -13.71 -12.78
N LYS A 119 -6.25 -13.80 -12.85
CA LYS A 119 -5.51 -14.75 -13.70
C LYS A 119 -5.23 -16.09 -13.02
N ALA A 120 -5.10 -16.10 -11.70
CA ALA A 120 -4.87 -17.33 -10.94
C ALA A 120 -6.14 -18.19 -10.78
N GLY A 121 -7.33 -17.58 -10.89
CA GLY A 121 -8.63 -18.28 -10.83
C GLY A 121 -9.21 -18.74 -12.17
N SER A 122 -8.47 -18.57 -13.28
CA SER A 122 -8.85 -18.97 -14.65
C SER A 122 -7.97 -20.10 -15.17
#